data_AF-B1L4K4-F1
#
_entry.id   AF-B1L4K4-F1
#
_cell.length_a   1.000
_cell.length_b   1.000
_cell.length_c   1.000
_cell.angle_alpha   90.00
_cell.angle_beta   90.00
_cell.angle_gamma   90.00
#
_symmetry.space_group_name_H-M   'P 1'
#
loop_
_entity.id
_entity.type
_entity.pdbx_description
1 polymer ?
#
loop_
_entity_poly.entity_id
_entity_poly.type
_entity_poly.pdbx_seq_one_letter_code
_entity_poly.pdbx_strand_id
1 'polypeptide(L)'
;MSKRTHLAFALLLSAYLFRFSPQQLLFVPIVLISAMLPDLDLALRGFPLVEHRKTFHNIWFTAAAAYAILHLTGSPLVAELSSIGIISHLLMDSSTKVGVMWFYPLSKWKLSGPLRTGGRADTMIGILSLIGASYFIIF
;
A
#
# COMPACT_ATOMS: atom_id res chain seq x y z
N MET A 1 8.38 -5.59 -2.04
CA MET A 1 8.42 -6.20 -0.72
C MET A 1 7.51 -7.42 -0.71
N SER A 2 7.58 -8.30 0.28
CA SER A 2 6.66 -9.46 0.33
C SER A 2 5.22 -9.02 0.62
N LYS A 3 4.23 -9.75 0.09
CA LYS A 3 2.81 -9.47 0.37
C LYS A 3 2.49 -9.47 1.87
N ARG A 4 3.12 -10.39 2.62
CA ARG A 4 2.94 -10.50 4.08
C ARG A 4 3.41 -9.24 4.79
N THR A 5 4.54 -8.69 4.35
CA THR A 5 5.13 -7.48 4.93
C THR A 5 4.31 -6.24 4.58
N HIS A 6 3.77 -6.15 3.36
CA HIS A 6 2.83 -5.08 2.99
C HIS A 6 1.58 -5.09 3.87
N LEU A 7 0.97 -6.26 4.09
CA LEU A 7 -0.18 -6.40 4.98
C LEU A 7 0.16 -6.07 6.44
N ALA A 8 1.33 -6.50 6.92
CA ALA A 8 1.78 -6.17 8.27
C ALA A 8 1.98 -4.65 8.46
N PHE A 9 2.58 -3.98 7.47
CA PHE A 9 2.78 -2.53 7.49
C PHE A 9 1.45 -1.77 7.36
N ALA A 10 0.53 -2.23 6.52
CA ALA A 10 -0.82 -1.69 6.41
C ALA A 10 -1.60 -1.84 7.73
N LEU A 11 -1.45 -2.97 8.43
CA LEU A 11 -2.05 -3.17 9.76
C LEU A 11 -1.46 -2.22 10.80
N LEU A 12 -0.13 -2.02 10.82
CA LEU A 12 0.52 -1.02 11.67
C LEU A 12 -0.08 0.37 11.45
N LEU A 13 -0.16 0.79 10.18
CA LEU A 13 -0.68 2.09 9.81
C LEU A 13 -2.15 2.25 10.19
N SER A 14 -2.96 1.20 9.99
CA SER A 14 -4.35 1.18 10.41
C SER A 14 -4.50 1.32 11.93
N ALA A 15 -3.70 0.58 12.71
CA ALA A 15 -3.72 0.64 14.17
C ALA A 15 -3.28 2.03 14.68
N TYR A 16 -2.27 2.63 14.05
CA TYR A 16 -1.86 3.99 14.34
C TYR A 16 -2.97 5.01 14.05
N LEU A 17 -3.62 4.93 12.87
CA LEU A 17 -4.72 5.83 12.53
C LEU A 17 -5.93 5.66 13.45
N PHE A 18 -6.23 4.42 13.84
CA PHE A 18 -7.34 4.09 14.73
C PHE A 18 -7.26 4.80 16.08
N ARG A 19 -6.04 5.09 16.59
CA ARG A 19 -5.85 5.89 17.82
C ARG A 19 -6.46 7.29 17.75
N PHE A 20 -6.48 7.90 16.58
CA PHE A 20 -7.01 9.25 16.41
C PHE A 20 -8.52 9.28 16.20
N SER A 21 -9.13 8.13 15.85
CA SER A 21 -10.58 8.02 15.66
C SER A 21 -11.08 6.60 15.97
N PRO A 22 -11.10 6.18 17.25
CA PRO A 22 -11.40 4.79 17.65
C PRO A 22 -12.81 4.32 17.29
N GLN A 23 -13.73 5.25 17.00
CA GLN A 23 -15.08 4.91 16.56
C GLN A 23 -15.10 4.41 15.11
N GLN A 24 -14.01 4.55 14.36
CA GLN A 24 -13.93 4.25 12.93
C GLN A 24 -13.22 2.91 12.68
N LEU A 25 -13.85 1.82 13.14
CA LEU A 25 -13.36 0.44 12.93
C LEU A 25 -13.10 0.08 11.46
N LEU A 26 -13.69 0.82 10.52
CA LEU A 26 -13.51 0.63 9.08
C LEU A 26 -12.07 0.92 8.60
N PHE A 27 -11.22 1.58 9.39
CA PHE A 27 -9.84 1.90 9.03
C PHE A 27 -9.04 0.66 8.65
N VAL A 28 -9.12 -0.36 9.49
CA VAL A 28 -8.34 -1.60 9.34
C VAL A 28 -8.67 -2.31 8.03
N PRO A 29 -9.93 -2.70 7.74
CA PRO A 29 -10.24 -3.39 6.49
C PRO A 29 -9.97 -2.52 5.25
N ILE A 30 -10.27 -1.22 5.29
CA ILE A 30 -10.08 -0.34 4.11
C ILE A 30 -8.60 -0.23 3.76
N VAL A 31 -7.74 0.09 4.72
CA VAL A 31 -6.30 0.28 4.47
C VAL A 31 -5.65 -1.04 4.06
N LEU A 32 -5.99 -2.17 4.70
CA LEU A 32 -5.48 -3.50 4.34
C LEU A 32 -5.85 -3.90 2.91
N ILE A 33 -7.13 -3.78 2.54
CA ILE A 33 -7.60 -4.13 1.19
C ILE A 33 -6.95 -3.21 0.16
N SER A 34 -6.93 -1.90 0.44
CA SER A 34 -6.42 -0.91 -0.50
C SER A 34 -4.91 -1.04 -0.72
N ALA A 35 -4.16 -1.46 0.29
CA ALA A 35 -2.73 -1.78 0.15
C ALA A 35 -2.46 -2.94 -0.81
N MET A 36 -3.45 -3.78 -1.13
CA MET A 36 -3.31 -4.86 -2.11
C MET A 36 -3.72 -4.46 -3.52
N LEU A 37 -4.36 -3.30 -3.71
CA LEU A 37 -4.83 -2.85 -5.03
C LEU A 37 -3.70 -2.72 -6.08
N PRO A 38 -2.48 -2.22 -5.75
CA PRO A 38 -1.40 -2.17 -6.73
C PRO A 38 -1.06 -3.55 -7.30
N ASP A 39 -1.06 -4.59 -6.46
CA ASP A 39 -0.74 -5.96 -6.87
C ASP A 39 -1.84 -6.64 -7.73
N LEU A 40 -2.97 -5.96 -8.01
CA LEU A 40 -3.94 -6.44 -9.00
C LEU A 40 -3.32 -6.54 -10.40
N ASP A 41 -2.27 -5.79 -10.69
CA ASP A 41 -1.54 -5.89 -11.96
C ASP A 41 -0.86 -7.26 -12.15
N LEU A 42 -0.53 -7.95 -11.04
CA LEU A 42 -0.02 -9.32 -11.07
C LEU A 42 -1.10 -10.31 -11.49
N ALA A 43 -2.33 -10.12 -11.01
CA ALA A 43 -3.47 -10.94 -11.37
C ALA A 43 -3.92 -10.68 -12.82
N LEU A 44 -3.79 -9.43 -13.27
CA LEU A 44 -4.20 -8.96 -14.59
C LEU A 44 -3.07 -9.00 -15.64
N ARG A 45 -1.92 -9.61 -15.33
CA ARG A 45 -0.76 -9.71 -16.24
C ARG A 45 -1.03 -10.34 -17.62
N GLY A 46 -2.17 -11.01 -17.78
CA GLY A 46 -2.62 -11.56 -19.06
C GLY A 46 -3.31 -10.54 -19.98
N PHE A 47 -3.66 -9.37 -19.48
CA PHE A 47 -4.26 -8.30 -20.26
C PHE A 47 -3.20 -7.45 -20.96
N PRO A 48 -3.44 -7.01 -22.22
CA PRO A 48 -2.54 -6.09 -22.90
C PRO A 48 -2.29 -4.83 -22.07
N LEU A 49 -1.05 -4.33 -22.08
CA LEU A 49 -0.63 -3.10 -21.40
C LEU A 49 -0.60 -3.17 -19.85
N VAL A 50 -0.99 -4.30 -19.25
CA VAL A 50 -0.82 -4.53 -17.81
C VAL A 50 0.56 -5.10 -17.54
N GLU A 51 1.41 -4.29 -16.92
CA GLU A 51 2.75 -4.67 -16.53
C GLU A 51 2.91 -4.52 -15.01
N HIS A 52 3.32 -5.63 -14.37
CA HIS A 52 3.55 -5.63 -12.93
C HIS A 52 4.59 -4.58 -12.53
N ARG A 53 4.28 -3.77 -11.52
CA ARG A 53 5.08 -2.64 -11.01
C ARG A 53 5.14 -1.44 -11.93
N LYS A 54 4.24 -1.36 -12.89
CA LYS A 54 4.10 -0.18 -13.76
C LYS A 54 2.67 0.32 -13.76
N THR A 55 1.72 -0.53 -14.15
CA THR A 55 0.36 -0.10 -14.48
C THR A 55 -0.39 0.41 -13.25
N PHE A 56 -0.31 -0.31 -12.12
CA PHE A 56 -0.95 0.11 -10.86
C PHE A 56 0.03 0.62 -9.80
N HIS A 57 1.35 0.56 -10.06
CA HIS A 57 2.37 1.07 -9.13
C HIS A 57 2.86 2.47 -9.53
N ASN A 58 1.94 3.43 -9.62
CA ASN A 58 2.24 4.83 -9.92
C ASN A 58 1.22 5.76 -9.27
N ILE A 59 1.54 7.05 -9.19
CA ILE A 59 0.70 8.04 -8.52
C ILE A 59 -0.62 8.29 -9.26
N TRP A 60 -0.66 8.08 -10.58
CA TRP A 60 -1.86 8.26 -11.39
C TRP A 60 -2.89 7.18 -11.08
N PHE A 61 -2.46 5.94 -10.88
CA PHE A 61 -3.34 4.88 -10.38
C PHE A 61 -3.88 5.22 -9.00
N THR A 62 -3.05 5.70 -8.07
CA THR A 62 -3.51 6.14 -6.74
C THR A 62 -4.58 7.22 -6.85
N ALA A 63 -4.35 8.26 -7.66
CA ALA A 63 -5.31 9.34 -7.86
C ALA A 63 -6.61 8.86 -8.51
N ALA A 64 -6.53 8.01 -9.54
CA ALA A 64 -7.70 7.45 -10.21
C ALA A 64 -8.50 6.52 -9.29
N ALA A 65 -7.81 5.68 -8.49
CA ALA A 65 -8.45 4.82 -7.50
C ALA A 65 -9.13 5.64 -6.40
N ALA A 66 -8.46 6.67 -5.87
CA ALA A 66 -9.03 7.58 -4.88
C ALA A 66 -10.29 8.28 -5.42
N TYR A 67 -10.23 8.82 -6.64
CA TYR A 67 -11.36 9.43 -7.32
C TYR A 67 -12.52 8.43 -7.50
N ALA A 68 -12.25 7.24 -8.03
CA ALA A 68 -13.27 6.20 -8.21
C ALA A 68 -13.92 5.80 -6.88
N ILE A 69 -13.12 5.59 -5.83
CA ILE A 69 -13.62 5.21 -4.49
C ILE A 69 -14.48 6.33 -3.89
N LEU A 70 -14.06 7.59 -4.02
CA LEU A 70 -14.85 8.75 -3.60
C LEU A 70 -16.22 8.74 -4.29
N HIS A 71 -16.26 8.57 -5.61
CA HIS A 71 -17.52 8.58 -6.36
C HIS A 71 -18.42 7.38 -6.07
N LEU A 72 -17.84 6.20 -5.84
CA LEU A 72 -18.61 4.98 -5.55
C LEU A 72 -19.18 4.97 -4.12
N THR A 73 -18.47 5.57 -3.16
CA THR A 73 -18.84 5.51 -1.74
C THR A 73 -19.48 6.79 -1.21
N GLY A 74 -19.28 7.93 -1.90
CA GLY A 74 -19.65 9.26 -1.40
C GLY A 74 -18.86 9.70 -0.17
N SER A 75 -17.82 8.96 0.23
CA SER A 75 -17.08 9.20 1.48
C SER A 75 -15.63 9.62 1.21
N PRO A 76 -15.27 10.89 1.49
CA PRO A 76 -13.88 11.36 1.43
C PRO A 76 -12.97 10.53 2.32
N LEU A 77 -13.43 10.16 3.52
CA LEU A 77 -12.68 9.34 4.46
C LEU A 77 -12.29 7.98 3.87
N VAL A 78 -13.22 7.28 3.21
CA VAL A 78 -12.93 5.98 2.59
C VAL A 78 -11.88 6.15 1.48
N ALA A 79 -12.01 7.18 0.66
CA ALA A 79 -11.04 7.48 -0.40
C ALA A 79 -9.65 7.83 0.16
N GLU A 80 -9.58 8.60 1.24
CA GLU A 80 -8.33 8.95 1.95
C GLU A 80 -7.65 7.72 2.53
N LEU A 81 -8.37 6.90 3.29
CA LEU A 81 -7.85 5.65 3.86
C LEU A 81 -7.37 4.68 2.77
N SER A 82 -8.10 4.60 1.66
CA SER A 82 -7.69 3.79 0.51
C SER A 82 -6.40 4.31 -0.12
N SER A 83 -6.28 5.63 -0.27
CA SER A 83 -5.07 6.28 -0.78
C SER A 83 -3.88 6.00 0.14
N ILE A 84 -4.08 6.07 1.45
CA ILE A 84 -3.06 5.72 2.45
C ILE A 84 -2.59 4.27 2.28
N GLY A 85 -3.53 3.33 2.13
CA GLY A 85 -3.21 1.93 1.87
C GLY A 85 -2.36 1.75 0.60
N ILE A 86 -2.79 2.32 -0.52
CA ILE A 86 -2.07 2.26 -1.80
C ILE A 86 -0.67 2.89 -1.68
N ILE A 87 -0.57 4.10 -1.10
CA ILE A 87 0.70 4.82 -0.93
C ILE A 87 1.66 4.02 -0.05
N SER A 88 1.16 3.39 1.03
CA SER A 88 1.97 2.55 1.91
C SER A 88 2.64 1.42 1.10
N HIS A 89 1.91 0.76 0.20
CA HIS A 89 2.46 -0.26 -0.68
C HIS A 89 3.57 0.29 -1.58
N LEU A 90 3.34 1.44 -2.23
CA LEU A 90 4.33 2.05 -3.12
C LEU A 90 5.60 2.47 -2.37
N LEU A 91 5.47 3.03 -1.17
CA LEU A 91 6.61 3.41 -0.32
C LEU A 91 7.44 2.19 0.09
N MET A 92 6.76 1.12 0.51
CA MET A 92 7.45 -0.11 0.89
C MET A 92 8.15 -0.78 -0.30
N ASP A 93 7.55 -0.77 -1.49
CA ASP A 93 8.20 -1.27 -2.70
C ASP A 93 9.35 -0.37 -3.16
N SER A 94 9.23 0.94 -2.96
CA SER A 94 10.30 1.93 -3.20
C SER A 94 11.52 1.72 -2.32
N SER A 95 11.35 1.06 -1.16
CA SER A 95 12.46 0.72 -0.26
C SER A 95 13.25 -0.51 -0.74
N THR A 96 12.77 -1.21 -1.78
CA THR A 96 13.43 -2.39 -2.34
C THR A 96 14.32 -2.07 -3.54
N LYS A 97 15.26 -2.98 -3.85
CA LYS A 97 16.15 -2.90 -5.02
C LYS A 97 15.40 -2.82 -6.34
N VAL A 98 14.18 -3.37 -6.41
CA VAL A 98 13.36 -3.34 -7.63
C VAL A 98 12.71 -1.97 -7.83
N GLY A 99 12.35 -1.30 -6.72
CA GLY A 99 11.76 0.04 -6.70
C GLY A 99 10.38 0.16 -7.34
N VAL A 100 9.92 1.41 -7.44
CA VAL A 100 8.64 1.82 -8.04
C VAL A 100 8.87 3.01 -8.99
N MET A 101 8.21 3.00 -10.16
CA MET A 101 8.21 4.13 -11.08
C MET A 101 6.99 5.02 -10.82
N TRP A 102 7.11 5.92 -9.85
CA TRP A 102 6.01 6.75 -9.36
C TRP A 102 5.25 7.53 -10.44
N PHE A 103 5.93 7.91 -11.52
CA PHE A 103 5.36 8.76 -12.58
C PHE A 103 5.17 8.02 -13.91
N TYR A 104 5.26 6.69 -13.93
CA TYR A 104 4.95 5.91 -15.14
C TYR A 104 3.49 6.16 -15.59
N PRO A 105 3.20 6.31 -16.90
CA PRO A 105 4.10 6.17 -18.05
C PRO A 105 4.84 7.45 -18.46
N LEU A 106 4.55 8.59 -17.83
CA LEU A 106 5.14 9.90 -18.19
C LEU A 106 6.66 9.96 -17.91
N SER A 107 7.13 9.19 -16.93
CA SER A 107 8.56 9.06 -16.64
C SER A 107 8.91 7.63 -16.24
N LYS A 108 10.12 7.21 -16.62
CA LYS A 108 10.73 5.94 -16.21
C LYS A 108 11.64 6.09 -14.98
N TRP A 109 11.69 7.28 -14.37
CA TRP A 109 12.40 7.49 -13.12
C TRP A 109 11.82 6.57 -12.03
N LYS A 110 12.73 5.97 -11.26
CA LYS A 110 12.43 4.92 -10.30
C LYS A 110 12.99 5.30 -8.95
N LEU A 111 12.14 5.26 -7.93
CA LEU A 111 12.57 5.31 -6.53
C LEU A 111 12.85 3.89 -6.05
N SER A 112 14.08 3.63 -5.61
CA SER A 112 14.53 2.31 -5.15
C SER A 112 15.45 2.42 -3.94
N GLY A 113 15.42 1.40 -3.09
CA GLY A 113 16.23 1.31 -1.87
C GLY A 113 17.09 0.04 -1.83
N PRO A 114 17.84 -0.18 -0.74
CA PRO A 114 18.81 -1.28 -0.65
C PRO A 114 18.16 -2.65 -0.34
N LEU A 115 16.88 -2.69 0.04
CA LEU A 115 16.25 -3.89 0.61
C LEU A 115 15.96 -4.95 -0.47
N ARG A 116 16.14 -6.22 -0.12
CA ARG A 116 15.78 -7.36 -0.98
C ARG A 116 14.43 -7.94 -0.52
N THR A 117 13.48 -8.05 -1.44
CA THR A 117 12.20 -8.74 -1.21
C THR A 117 12.44 -10.17 -0.73
N GLY A 118 11.77 -10.58 0.36
CA GLY A 118 11.92 -11.89 1.00
C GLY A 118 13.23 -12.09 1.77
N GLY A 119 14.09 -11.07 1.86
CA GLY A 119 15.31 -11.12 2.66
C GLY A 119 15.06 -10.90 4.15
N ARG A 120 16.11 -11.05 4.97
CA ARG A 120 16.03 -10.86 6.44
C ARG A 120 15.46 -9.50 6.85
N ALA A 121 15.86 -8.42 6.17
CA ALA A 121 15.37 -7.07 6.46
C ALA A 121 13.88 -6.90 6.14
N ASP A 122 13.38 -7.51 5.04
CA ASP A 122 11.95 -7.52 4.69
C ASP A 122 11.13 -8.22 5.79
N THR A 123 11.57 -9.41 6.21
CA THR A 123 10.93 -10.15 7.31
C THR A 123 10.96 -9.37 8.62
N MET A 124 12.08 -8.72 8.95
CA MET A 124 12.22 -7.93 10.18
C MET A 124 11.23 -6.75 10.20
N ILE A 125 11.12 -6.02 9.09
CA ILE A 125 10.15 -4.94 8.95
C ILE A 125 8.72 -5.45 9.18
N GLY A 126 8.39 -6.63 8.64
CA GLY A 126 7.09 -7.25 8.84
C GLY A 126 6.80 -7.56 10.30
N ILE A 127 7.75 -8.20 10.99
CA ILE A 127 7.63 -8.54 12.42
C ILE A 127 7.50 -7.26 13.27
N LEU A 128 8.36 -6.27 13.04
CA LEU A 128 8.30 -5.00 13.77
C LEU A 128 6.98 -4.26 13.52
N SER A 129 6.44 -4.34 12.31
CA SER A 129 5.12 -3.76 12.00
C SER A 129 4.00 -4.44 12.78
N LEU A 130 4.04 -5.77 12.92
CA LEU A 130 3.06 -6.49 13.74
C LEU A 130 3.17 -6.13 15.22
N ILE A 131 4.39 -6.05 15.77
CA ILE A 131 4.62 -5.64 17.16
C ILE A 131 4.09 -4.23 17.40
N GLY A 132 4.42 -3.28 16.51
CA GLY A 132 3.94 -1.91 16.59
C GLY A 132 2.41 -1.82 16.47
N ALA A 133 1.80 -2.61 15.58
CA ALA A 133 0.35 -2.68 15.47
C ALA A 133 -0.29 -3.16 16.78
N SER A 134 0.23 -4.24 17.38
CA SER A 134 -0.25 -4.73 18.67
C SER A 134 -0.09 -3.68 19.77
N TYR A 135 1.02 -2.95 19.80
CA TYR A 135 1.23 -1.86 20.75
C TYR A 135 0.17 -0.77 20.62
N PHE A 136 -0.13 -0.31 19.39
CA PHE A 136 -1.13 0.73 19.16
C PHE A 136 -2.57 0.29 19.44
N ILE A 137 -2.85 -1.01 19.37
CA ILE A 137 -4.17 -1.58 19.69
C ILE A 137 -4.36 -1.71 21.21
N ILE A 138 -3.30 -2.08 21.95
CA ILE A 138 -3.39 -2.37 23.39
C ILE A 138 -3.29 -1.11 24.25
N PHE A 139 -2.33 -0.24 23.93
CA PHE A 139 -2.07 1.00 24.65
C PHE A 139 -2.64 2.18 23.89
#